data_AF-A0A8S3GL53-F1
#
_entry.id   AF-A0A8S3GL53-F1
#
_cell.length_a   1.000
_cell.length_b   1.000
_cell.length_c   1.000
_cell.angle_alpha   90.00
_cell.angle_beta   90.00
_cell.angle_gamma   90.00
#
_symmetry.space_group_name_H-M   'P 1'
#
loop_
_entity.id
_entity.type
_entity.pdbx_description
1 polymer ?
#
loop_
_entity_poly.entity_id
_entity_poly.type
_entity_poly.pdbx_seq_one_letter_code
_entity_poly.pdbx_strand_id
1 'polypeptide(L)'
;PAKGKAEAHFEIHHYAGSVAYTATSWLEKNKDPINTTVAQLFGKSKNVLLSHLYADALEEEGGKGGGGKKKGGGSMQTISATHRVRTIEQIDGQFETNASSLCPMYYPE
;
A
#
# COMPACT_ATOMS: atom_id res chain seq x y z
N PRO A 1 -13.30 20.58 -23.90
CA PRO A 1 -13.90 19.56 -23.01
C PRO A 1 -15.39 19.43 -23.34
N ALA A 2 -15.92 18.21 -23.48
CA ALA A 2 -17.36 18.03 -23.67
C ALA A 2 -18.12 18.59 -22.46
N LYS A 3 -19.23 19.29 -22.71
CA LYS A 3 -20.03 19.97 -21.67
C LYS A 3 -20.42 18.97 -20.57
N GLY A 4 -20.00 19.22 -19.33
CA GLY A 4 -20.24 18.35 -18.18
C GLY A 4 -19.08 17.43 -17.75
N LYS A 5 -17.94 17.44 -18.44
CA LYS A 5 -16.73 16.73 -17.98
C LYS A 5 -15.88 17.65 -17.10
N ALA A 6 -15.41 17.13 -15.96
CA ALA A 6 -14.43 17.81 -15.11
C ALA A 6 -13.18 18.19 -15.91
N GLU A 7 -12.55 19.31 -15.55
CA GLU A 7 -11.32 19.76 -16.20
C GLU A 7 -10.20 18.73 -15.99
N ALA A 8 -9.75 18.14 -17.09
CA ALA A 8 -8.67 17.17 -17.09
C ALA A 8 -7.34 17.89 -17.31
N HIS A 9 -6.33 17.51 -16.52
CA HIS A 9 -4.98 18.07 -16.63
C HIS A 9 -4.14 17.30 -17.65
N PHE A 10 -4.36 15.99 -17.77
CA PHE A 10 -3.67 15.12 -18.73
C PHE A 10 -4.49 13.85 -19.02
N GLU A 11 -4.07 13.06 -20.00
CA GLU A 11 -4.69 11.78 -20.36
C GLU A 11 -3.67 10.64 -20.40
N ILE A 12 -4.12 9.42 -20.11
CA ILE A 12 -3.33 8.19 -20.27
C ILE A 12 -4.09 7.24 -21.19
N HIS A 13 -3.40 6.76 -22.22
CA HIS A 13 -3.91 5.77 -23.18
C HIS A 13 -3.63 4.36 -22.66
N HIS A 14 -4.68 3.66 -22.22
CA HIS A 14 -4.61 2.27 -21.78
C HIS A 14 -5.17 1.33 -22.85
N TYR A 15 -4.93 0.02 -22.73
CA TYR A 15 -5.39 -0.98 -23.71
C TYR A 15 -6.92 -0.97 -23.95
N ALA A 16 -7.70 -0.53 -22.96
CA ALA A 16 -9.16 -0.41 -23.04
C ALA A 16 -9.65 1.00 -23.41
N GLY A 17 -8.74 1.93 -23.75
CA GLY A 17 -9.04 3.30 -24.16
C GLY A 17 -8.32 4.38 -23.35
N SER A 18 -8.55 5.63 -23.76
CA SER A 18 -7.96 6.82 -23.14
C SER A 18 -8.76 7.25 -21.91
N VAL A 19 -8.05 7.51 -20.81
CA VAL A 19 -8.64 7.98 -19.55
C VAL A 19 -8.04 9.34 -19.22
N ALA A 20 -8.89 10.34 -19.01
CA ALA A 20 -8.50 11.69 -18.64
C ALA A 20 -8.41 11.83 -17.12
N TYR A 21 -7.33 12.43 -16.61
CA TYR A 21 -7.03 12.55 -15.17
C TYR A 21 -6.92 14.02 -14.74
N THR A 22 -7.33 14.28 -13.51
CA THR A 22 -7.18 15.57 -12.81
C THR A 22 -6.22 15.38 -11.66
N ALA A 23 -5.14 16.17 -11.62
CA ALA A 23 -4.08 16.08 -10.59
C ALA A 23 -4.43 16.76 -9.26
N THR A 24 -5.60 17.39 -9.17
CA THR A 24 -6.04 18.14 -7.98
C THR A 24 -6.07 17.26 -6.73
N SER A 25 -5.43 17.75 -5.67
CA SER A 25 -5.31 17.09 -4.36
C SER A 25 -4.60 15.73 -4.37
N TRP A 26 -3.81 15.39 -5.40
CA TRP A 26 -3.06 14.14 -5.44
C TRP A 26 -2.04 14.04 -4.30
N LEU A 27 -1.40 15.14 -3.93
CA LEU A 27 -0.43 15.17 -2.85
C LEU A 27 -1.09 14.84 -1.51
N GLU A 28 -2.23 15.45 -1.20
CA GLU A 28 -2.99 15.22 0.03
C GLU A 28 -3.45 13.77 0.13
N LYS A 29 -3.95 13.22 -0.98
CA LYS A 29 -4.33 11.80 -1.08
C LYS A 29 -3.15 10.85 -0.96
N ASN A 30 -1.91 11.29 -1.21
CA ASN A 30 -0.73 10.41 -1.22
C ASN A 30 0.13 10.50 0.05
N LYS A 31 -0.12 11.49 0.93
CA LYS A 31 0.70 11.81 2.11
C LYS A 31 0.48 10.89 3.33
N ASP A 32 -0.63 10.17 3.38
CA ASP A 32 -1.06 9.36 4.54
C ASP A 32 -0.91 10.08 5.90
N PRO A 33 -1.68 11.16 6.15
CA PRO A 33 -1.53 11.94 7.39
C PRO A 33 -2.12 11.18 8.58
N ILE A 34 -1.37 10.22 9.14
CA ILE A 34 -1.69 9.60 10.42
C ILE A 34 -1.08 10.45 11.54
N ASN A 35 -1.92 10.90 12.48
CA ASN A 35 -1.44 11.54 13.69
C ASN A 35 -0.74 10.51 14.58
N THR A 36 0.58 10.64 14.73
CA THR A 36 1.42 9.67 15.45
C THR A 36 1.05 9.54 16.93
N THR A 37 0.69 10.63 17.60
CA THR A 37 0.28 10.61 19.02
C THR A 37 -1.02 9.83 19.22
N VAL A 38 -1.98 10.00 18.32
CA VAL A 38 -3.26 9.27 18.37
C VAL A 38 -3.04 7.79 18.08
N ALA A 39 -2.21 7.45 17.10
CA ALA A 39 -1.86 6.07 16.78
C ALA A 39 -1.19 5.37 17.98
N GLN A 40 -0.24 6.02 18.64
CA GLN A 40 0.42 5.51 19.85
C GLN A 40 -0.56 5.33 21.02
N LEU A 41 -1.50 6.27 21.21
CA LEU A 41 -2.53 6.17 22.23
C LEU A 41 -3.43 4.95 21.98
N PHE A 42 -3.81 4.70 20.73
CA PHE A 42 -4.61 3.53 20.38
C PHE A 42 -3.86 2.21 20.56
N GLY A 43 -2.55 2.17 20.28
CA GLY A 43 -1.70 1.03 20.59
C GLY A 43 -1.69 0.68 22.09
N LYS A 44 -1.77 1.69 22.97
CA LYS A 44 -1.83 1.53 24.45
C LYS A 44 -3.27 1.42 25.00
N SER A 45 -4.27 1.27 24.13
CA SER A 45 -5.68 1.20 24.54
C SER A 45 -5.99 -0.05 25.37
N LYS A 46 -6.95 0.05 26.29
CA LYS A 46 -7.49 -1.10 27.03
C LYS A 46 -8.44 -1.95 26.17
N ASN A 47 -8.88 -1.44 25.01
CA ASN A 47 -9.65 -2.22 24.05
C ASN A 47 -8.67 -3.06 23.22
N VAL A 48 -8.77 -4.38 23.38
CA VAL A 48 -7.90 -5.38 22.76
C VAL A 48 -7.85 -5.24 21.23
N LEU A 49 -8.99 -4.94 20.58
CA LEU A 49 -9.02 -4.76 19.13
C LEU A 49 -8.22 -3.54 18.70
N LEU A 50 -8.36 -2.42 19.42
CA LEU A 50 -7.63 -1.18 19.11
C LEU A 50 -6.14 -1.32 19.37
N SER A 51 -5.75 -1.98 20.47
CA SER A 51 -4.33 -2.22 20.75
C SER A 51 -3.68 -3.13 19.70
N HIS A 52 -4.40 -4.14 19.21
CA HIS A 52 -3.90 -5.01 18.13
C HIS A 52 -3.79 -4.27 16.79
N LEU A 53 -4.76 -3.42 16.45
CA LEU A 53 -4.76 -2.70 15.17
C LEU A 53 -3.63 -1.67 15.07
N TYR A 54 -3.21 -1.09 16.19
CA TYR A 54 -2.19 -0.05 16.27
C TYR A 54 -0.87 -0.55 16.91
N ALA A 55 -0.62 -1.86 16.91
CA ALA A 55 0.59 -2.44 17.48
C ALA A 55 1.88 -1.86 16.86
N ASP A 56 1.90 -1.72 15.52
CA ASP A 56 3.03 -1.20 14.75
C ASP A 56 3.40 0.25 15.13
N ALA A 57 2.42 1.04 15.60
CA ALA A 57 2.65 2.42 16.04
C ALA A 57 3.49 2.52 17.32
N LEU A 58 3.62 1.41 18.07
CA LEU A 58 4.46 1.32 19.27
C LEU A 58 5.90 0.93 18.92
N GLU A 59 6.12 0.19 17.84
CA GLU A 59 7.45 -0.26 17.41
C GLU A 59 8.32 0.90 16.89
N GLU A 60 7.70 1.93 16.30
CA GLU A 60 8.34 3.17 15.87
C GLU A 60 8.92 4.01 17.04
N GLU A 61 8.45 3.81 18.29
CA GLU A 61 8.99 4.47 19.50
C GLU A 61 10.22 3.72 20.08
N GLY A 62 10.37 2.42 19.77
CA GLY A 62 11.26 1.47 20.46
C GLY A 62 12.72 1.44 20.01
N GLY A 63 13.24 2.52 19.42
CA GLY A 63 14.59 2.60 18.85
C GLY A 63 15.77 2.61 19.85
N LYS A 64 15.83 1.67 20.81
CA LYS A 64 17.02 1.36 21.60
C LYS A 64 17.13 -0.15 21.87
N GLY A 65 17.71 -0.88 20.93
CA GLY A 65 18.34 -2.18 21.21
C GLY A 65 18.07 -3.27 20.18
N GLY A 66 19.13 -3.77 19.54
CA GLY A 66 19.12 -5.04 18.83
C GLY A 66 19.18 -4.90 17.31
N GLY A 67 20.26 -5.42 16.72
CA GLY A 67 20.56 -5.36 15.30
C GLY A 67 19.52 -6.07 14.45
N GLY A 68 18.69 -5.28 13.78
CA GLY A 68 17.93 -5.65 12.60
C GLY A 68 18.07 -4.49 11.64
N LYS A 69 18.49 -4.77 10.41
CA LYS A 69 18.82 -3.80 9.37
C LYS A 69 17.75 -2.70 9.29
N LYS A 70 18.03 -1.55 9.92
CA LYS A 70 17.23 -0.33 9.81
C LYS A 70 17.11 -0.01 8.34
N LYS A 71 15.95 -0.32 7.73
CA LYS A 71 15.54 0.37 6.51
C LYS A 71 15.43 1.83 6.93
N GLY A 72 16.38 2.64 6.45
CA GLY A 72 16.59 4.02 6.85
C GLY A 72 15.27 4.77 6.95
N GLY A 73 15.16 5.57 8.01
CA GLY A 73 13.91 6.11 8.48
C GLY A 73 13.13 6.90 7.44
N GLY A 74 11.82 6.94 7.64
CA GLY A 74 11.01 8.14 7.44
C GLY A 74 11.06 8.79 6.07
N SER A 75 11.51 8.11 5.00
CA SER A 75 11.24 8.54 3.65
C SER A 75 9.75 8.32 3.42
N MET A 76 8.95 9.32 3.80
CA MET A 76 7.50 9.47 3.63
C MET A 76 6.91 8.29 2.85
N GLN A 77 6.43 7.27 3.58
CA GLN A 77 5.75 6.13 2.95
C GLN A 77 4.52 6.70 2.27
N THR A 78 4.61 6.89 0.95
CA THR A 78 3.47 7.39 0.18
C THR A 78 2.48 6.26 0.00
N ILE A 79 1.18 6.57 0.00
CA ILE A 79 0.13 5.58 -0.24
C ILE A 79 0.40 4.81 -1.54
N SER A 80 0.85 5.52 -2.58
CA SER A 80 1.20 4.90 -3.87
C SER A 80 2.38 3.92 -3.79
N ALA A 81 3.34 4.10 -2.88
CA ALA A 81 4.46 3.17 -2.71
C ALA A 81 3.98 1.87 -2.06
N THR A 82 3.18 1.95 -1.00
CA THR A 82 2.61 0.77 -0.33
C THR A 82 1.69 -0.02 -1.26
N HIS A 83 0.85 0.67 -2.04
CA HIS A 83 -0.01 0.00 -3.02
C HIS A 83 0.80 -0.65 -4.13
N ARG A 84 1.87 -0.02 -4.61
CA ARG A 84 2.76 -0.62 -5.61
C ARG A 84 3.35 -1.94 -5.12
N VAL A 85 3.90 -2.00 -3.90
CA VAL A 85 4.48 -3.22 -3.34
C VAL A 85 3.42 -4.32 -3.22
N ARG A 86 2.26 -4.01 -2.64
CA ARG A 86 1.16 -4.97 -2.51
C ARG A 86 0.67 -5.50 -3.86
N THR A 87 0.56 -4.64 -4.87
CA THR A 87 0.14 -5.05 -6.22
C THR A 87 1.16 -5.98 -6.85
N ILE A 88 2.47 -5.72 -6.70
CA ILE A 88 3.53 -6.60 -7.20
C ILE A 88 3.44 -7.97 -6.52
N GLU A 89 3.36 -8.00 -5.19
CA GLU A 89 3.22 -9.25 -4.43
C GLU A 89 1.97 -10.06 -4.83
N GLN A 90 0.84 -9.38 -5.06
CA GLN A 90 -0.39 -10.03 -5.52
C GLN A 90 -0.22 -10.62 -6.92
N ILE A 91 0.43 -9.92 -7.84
CA ILE A 91 0.70 -10.39 -9.20
C ILE A 91 1.64 -11.61 -9.16
N ASP A 92 2.71 -11.55 -8.37
CA ASP A 92 3.65 -12.66 -8.21
C ASP A 92 2.97 -13.91 -7.65
N GLY A 93 2.13 -13.75 -6.62
CA GLY A 93 1.33 -14.85 -6.07
C GLY A 93 0.32 -15.43 -7.09
N GLN A 94 -0.24 -14.61 -7.98
CA GLN A 94 -1.08 -15.10 -9.07
C GLN A 94 -0.29 -15.93 -10.08
N PHE A 95 0.95 -15.55 -10.39
CA PHE A 95 1.80 -16.36 -11.27
C PHE A 95 2.14 -17.71 -10.65
N GLU A 96 2.51 -17.74 -9.36
CA GLU A 96 2.85 -18.97 -8.66
C GLU A 96 1.66 -19.93 -8.56
N THR A 97 0.49 -19.43 -8.18
CA THR A 97 -0.74 -20.24 -8.08
C THR A 97 -1.15 -20.81 -9.45
N ASN A 98 -1.12 -20.00 -10.51
CA ASN A 98 -1.41 -20.46 -11.85
C ASN A 98 -0.38 -21.49 -12.35
N ALA A 99 0.92 -21.27 -12.09
CA ALA A 99 1.97 -22.22 -12.47
C ALA A 99 1.83 -23.57 -11.74
N SER A 100 1.53 -23.54 -10.43
CA SER A 100 1.28 -24.75 -9.63
C SER A 100 0.05 -25.52 -10.12
N SER A 101 -1.01 -24.83 -10.55
CA SER A 101 -2.23 -25.45 -11.08
C SER A 101 -2.04 -26.18 -12.42
N LEU A 102 -1.03 -25.80 -13.21
CA LEU A 102 -0.70 -26.43 -14.50
C LEU A 102 0.25 -27.63 -14.36
N CYS A 103 0.93 -27.76 -13.20
CA CYS A 103 1.91 -28.80 -12.93
C CYS A 103 1.40 -30.20 -12.48
N PRO A 104 0.10 -30.47 -12.15
CA PRO A 104 -0.29 -31.81 -11.69
C PRO A 104 -0.39 -32.90 -12.78
N MET A 105 -0.19 -32.57 -14.07
CA MET A 105 -0.50 -33.47 -15.20
C MET A 105 0.69 -34.32 -15.70
N TYR A 106 1.71 -34.57 -14.88
CA TYR A 106 2.80 -35.47 -15.26
C TYR A 106 3.24 -36.38 -14.11
N TYR A 107 2.43 -37.40 -13.84
CA TYR A 107 2.90 -38.63 -13.20
C TYR A 107 2.68 -39.78 -14.19
N PRO A 108 3.75 -40.39 -14.75
CA PRO A 108 3.62 -41.68 -15.40
C PRO A 108 3.45 -42.78 -14.34
N GLU A 109 2.49 -43.68 -14.55
CA GLU A 109 2.47 -45.03 -13.93
C GLU A 109 3.69 -45.85 -14.36
#